data_AF-Q75WS1-F1
#
_entry.id   AF-Q75WS1-F1
#
_cell.length_a   1.000
_cell.length_b   1.000
_cell.length_c   1.000
_cell.angle_alpha   90.00
_cell.angle_beta   90.00
_cell.angle_gamma   90.00
#
_symmetry.space_group_name_H-M   'P 1'
#
loop_
_entity.id
_entity.type
_entity.pdbx_description
1 polymer ?
#
loop_
_entity_poly.entity_id
_entity_poly.type
_entity_poly.pdbx_seq_one_letter_code
_entity_poly.pdbx_strand_id
1 'polypeptide(L)' 'EFKKSHYISAVQRKEIANIVNVPEKVIKIWFQNRRMREKKEL' A
#
# COMPACT_ATOMS: atom_id res chain seq x y z
N GLU A 1 16.01 4.00 -10.82
CA GLU A 1 15.27 2.97 -10.05
C GLU A 1 14.08 3.50 -9.23
N PHE A 2 13.63 4.74 -9.43
CA PHE A 2 12.65 5.40 -8.55
C PHE A 2 11.18 5.37 -9.02
N LYS A 3 10.91 4.69 -10.14
CA LYS A 3 9.58 4.52 -10.72
C LYS A 3 9.41 3.05 -11.00
N LYS A 4 8.73 2.28 -10.14
CA LYS A 4 8.06 1.01 -10.49
C LYS A 4 7.57 0.34 -9.21
N SER A 5 6.49 0.86 -8.65
CA SER A 5 5.24 0.13 -8.54
C SER A 5 4.36 0.87 -7.55
N HIS A 6 3.21 1.38 -7.99
CA HIS A 6 2.17 1.88 -7.07
C HIS A 6 1.52 0.74 -6.26
N TYR A 7 2.14 -0.44 -6.26
CA TYR A 7 1.63 -1.69 -5.72
C TYR A 7 2.69 -2.26 -4.79
N ILE A 8 2.28 -2.48 -3.53
CA ILE A 8 3.06 -3.26 -2.58
C ILE A 8 2.97 -4.75 -2.93
N SER A 9 4.11 -5.45 -2.86
CA SER A 9 4.14 -6.90 -2.95
C SER A 9 3.49 -7.53 -1.69
N ALA A 10 3.17 -8.83 -1.75
CA ALA A 10 2.64 -9.54 -0.59
C ALA A 10 3.63 -9.55 0.60
N VAL A 11 4.92 -9.66 0.31
CA VAL A 11 5.99 -9.65 1.32
C VAL A 11 6.05 -8.30 2.02
N GLN A 12 6.06 -7.20 1.26
CA GLN A 12 6.05 -5.84 1.81
C GLN A 12 4.78 -5.56 2.63
N ARG A 13 3.63 -6.09 2.20
CA ARG A 13 2.37 -5.96 2.95
C ARG A 13 2.46 -6.60 4.33
N LYS A 14 3.06 -7.79 4.41
CA LYS A 14 3.25 -8.54 5.66
C LYS A 14 4.25 -7.84 6.58
N GLU A 15 5.35 -7.32 6.04
CA GLU A 15 6.32 -6.53 6.81
C GLU A 15 5.67 -5.28 7.43
N ILE A 16 4.94 -4.50 6.63
CA ILE A 16 4.26 -3.29 7.10
C ILE A 16 3.16 -3.63 8.10
N ALA A 17 2.39 -4.69 7.86
CA ALA A 17 1.37 -5.18 8.80
C ALA A 17 1.97 -5.53 10.17
N ASN A 18 3.13 -6.18 10.19
CA ASN A 18 3.84 -6.51 11.43
C ASN A 18 4.40 -5.26 12.13
N ILE A 19 5.01 -4.33 11.38
CA ILE A 19 5.58 -3.08 11.93
C ILE A 19 4.50 -2.20 12.55
N VAL A 20 3.36 -2.07 11.88
CA VAL A 20 2.25 -1.18 12.28
C VAL A 20 1.23 -1.92 13.16
N ASN A 21 1.41 -3.23 13.37
CA ASN A 21 0.53 -4.10 14.15
C ASN A 21 -0.94 -4.05 13.69
N VAL A 22 -1.16 -4.04 12.37
CA VAL A 22 -2.49 -4.01 11.76
C VAL A 22 -2.65 -5.16 10.76
N PRO A 23 -3.88 -5.66 10.54
CA PRO A 23 -4.11 -6.72 9.57
C PRO A 23 -3.69 -6.31 8.15
N GLU A 24 -3.14 -7.26 7.38
CA GLU A 24 -2.77 -7.05 5.97
C GLU A 24 -3.94 -6.52 5.11
N LYS A 25 -5.19 -6.84 5.48
CA LYS A 25 -6.41 -6.31 4.84
C LYS A 25 -6.48 -4.78 4.94
N VAL A 26 -6.11 -4.21 6.08
CA VAL A 26 -6.12 -2.75 6.31
C VAL A 26 -5.05 -2.09 5.45
N ILE A 27 -3.84 -2.67 5.41
CA ILE A 27 -2.76 -2.20 4.54
C ILE A 27 -3.20 -2.24 3.07
N LYS A 28 -3.85 -3.32 2.62
CA LYS A 28 -4.39 -3.43 1.25
C LYS A 28 -5.39 -2.30 0.92
N ILE A 29 -6.33 -2.00 1.82
CA ILE A 29 -7.32 -0.93 1.63
C ILE A 29 -6.66 0.45 1.64
N TRP A 30 -5.71 0.68 2.53
CA TRP A 30 -4.98 1.95 2.60
C TRP A 30 -4.25 2.26 1.30
N PHE A 31 -3.56 1.27 0.72
CA PHE A 31 -2.89 1.42 -0.58
C PHE A 31 -3.87 1.51 -1.76
N GLN A 32 -5.10 1.00 -1.64
CA GLN A 32 -6.17 1.26 -2.61
C GLN A 32 -6.65 2.71 -2.52
N ASN A 33 -6.94 3.20 -1.32
CA ASN A 33 -7.40 4.57 -1.09
C ASN A 33 -6.35 5.62 -1.48
N ARG A 34 -5.06 5.34 -1.21
CA ARG A 34 -3.95 6.20 -1.61
C ARG A 34 -3.86 6.39 -3.11
N ARG A 35 -3.99 5.31 -3.90
CA ARG A 35 -4.01 5.37 -5.37
C ARG A 35 -5.23 6.09 -5.92
N MET A 36 -6.39 5.93 -5.28
CA MET A 36 -7.60 6.67 -5.69
C MET A 36 -7.43 8.17 -5.49
N ARG A 37 -6.73 8.61 -4.44
CA ARG A 37 -6.41 10.02 -4.22
C ARG A 37 -5.40 10.54 -5.25
N GLU A 38 -4.33 9.80 -5.52
CA GLU A 38 -3.33 10.16 -6.54
C GLU A 38 -3.95 10.28 -7.94
N LYS A 39 -4.93 9.42 -8.29
CA LYS A 39 -5.68 9.54 -9.55
C LYS A 39 -6.62 10.75 -9.59
N LYS A 40 -7.10 11.24 -8.44
CA LYS A 40 -8.03 12.37 -8.35
C LYS A 40 -7.31 13.72 -8.37
N GLU A 41 -6.02 13.74 -8.02
CA GLU A 41 -5.15 14.92 -8.06
C GLU A 41 -4.43 15.10 -9.41
N LEU A 42 -4.63 14.17 -10.36
CA LEU A 42 -4.27 14.25 -11.78
C LEU A 42 -5.48 14.68 -12.61
#